data_AF-A0A2V5WGF5-F1
#
_entry.id   AF-A0A2V5WGF5-F1
#
_cell.length_a   1.000
_cell.length_b   1.000
_cell.length_c   1.000
_cell.angle_alpha   90.00
_cell.angle_beta   90.00
_cell.angle_gamma   90.00
#
_symmetry.space_group_name_H-M   'P 1'
#
loop_
_entity.id
_entity.type
_entity.pdbx_description
1 polymer ?
#
loop_
_entity_poly.entity_id
_entity_poly.type
_entity_poly.pdbx_seq_one_letter_code
_entity_poly.pdbx_strand_id
1 'polypeptide(L)'
;MKRSSSGNISVRSLLSFVSEDAATISSSLSIFGGPLSWPLGFATCFAGIWLGDLGLYWLARYLGKPVLRSRWIARFADADAIERCQEKFNQHGSLTLLTSRFVPGTRLPTYLAAGLLSMPVARFALVTAFAALLWIGGVFAIAELLGAHALIWFSFIQGKIAAIVFTALLVGAAILLLGKVGRAQVFIRRWTRWEFWPAWLFYIPVGVYYLWLAIRYRGFSVPTAANPGMATGGFIGESKLEILNELRGTSPEFVAEAFLLDGRTTSDRLLSLHGLCLQHSITLPFILKPDVGQRGNGVRLIRSMRGAFEYLEQVNAPVIVQRYVAGPHEAGVFYYRFPGESHGHIFAITEKIFPTITGDGIRIVEELICADSRAVLMAGTYLRRFAKRRNEILASGEVLKLVETGNHAQGCIFRDGMHLRTNELERVIDRISRKLPGFFIGRYDMRYENEEDFKQGRNFQIVELNGASSEATCIYDARNSLFSAYRTLFRQWKLVFAIGARNRANGHAPSSLTALWRNWRQYSAAALAYPLAD
;
A
#
# COMPACT_ATOMS: atom_id res chain seq x y z
N MET A 1 24.57 20.97 67.50
CA MET A 1 24.73 19.56 67.10
C MET A 1 25.08 19.49 65.62
N LYS A 2 26.37 19.25 65.30
CA LYS A 2 26.82 18.77 64.00
C LYS A 2 26.35 17.32 63.83
N ARG A 3 25.60 17.00 62.77
CA ARG A 3 25.63 15.73 62.01
C ARG A 3 24.53 15.73 60.94
N SER A 4 24.84 15.16 59.78
CA SER A 4 23.97 14.93 58.59
C SER A 4 23.99 15.96 57.43
N SER A 5 25.15 16.53 57.10
CA SER A 5 25.35 17.13 55.75
C SER A 5 26.01 16.16 54.76
N SER A 6 26.63 15.07 55.22
CA SER A 6 27.40 14.14 54.39
C SER A 6 26.53 13.10 53.64
N GLY A 7 25.36 12.73 54.18
CA GLY A 7 24.51 11.68 53.59
C GLY A 7 23.77 12.09 52.31
N ASN A 8 23.33 13.35 52.21
CA ASN A 8 22.62 13.87 51.05
C ASN A 8 23.53 14.19 49.85
N ILE A 9 24.83 14.38 50.09
CA ILE A 9 25.82 14.63 49.03
C ILE A 9 26.08 13.32 48.26
N SER A 10 26.23 12.20 48.98
CA SER A 10 26.52 10.88 48.39
C SER A 10 25.42 10.35 47.48
N VAL A 11 24.14 10.57 47.82
CA VAL A 11 22.99 10.13 47.01
C VAL A 11 22.89 10.93 45.71
N ARG A 12 23.27 12.22 45.72
CA ARG A 12 23.22 13.09 44.54
C ARG A 12 24.35 12.81 43.55
N SER A 13 25.53 12.42 44.05
CA SER A 13 26.63 11.90 43.22
C SER A 13 26.35 10.52 42.59
N LEU A 14 25.37 9.77 43.11
CA LEU A 14 24.91 8.50 42.51
C LEU A 14 23.88 8.73 41.38
N LEU A 15 23.09 9.81 41.44
CA LEU A 15 22.14 10.20 40.39
C LEU A 15 22.81 10.70 39.10
N SER A 16 24.06 11.20 39.16
CA SER A 16 24.83 11.59 37.98
C SER A 16 25.17 10.41 37.05
N PHE A 17 25.19 9.18 37.59
CA PHE A 17 25.40 7.97 36.79
C PHE A 17 24.18 7.60 35.92
N VAL A 18 22.97 8.07 36.27
CA VAL A 18 21.72 7.68 35.60
C VAL A 18 21.16 8.82 34.73
N SER A 19 21.24 10.07 35.19
CA SER A 19 20.85 11.24 34.40
C SER A 19 21.56 12.49 34.90
N GLU A 20 22.58 12.90 34.17
CA GLU A 20 23.36 14.10 34.48
C GLU A 20 22.55 15.39 34.41
N ASP A 21 21.60 15.48 33.47
CA ASP A 21 20.73 16.66 33.36
C ASP A 21 19.85 16.78 34.61
N ALA A 22 19.32 15.66 35.11
CA ALA A 22 18.59 15.63 36.37
C ALA A 22 19.49 15.98 37.57
N ALA A 23 20.74 15.53 37.60
CA ALA A 23 21.70 15.84 38.67
C ALA A 23 22.12 17.32 38.66
N THR A 24 22.33 17.91 37.49
CA THR A 24 22.70 19.32 37.31
C THR A 24 21.52 20.24 37.65
N ILE A 25 20.32 19.91 37.18
CA ILE A 25 19.09 20.66 37.47
C ILE A 25 18.73 20.52 38.96
N SER A 26 18.80 19.33 39.56
CA SER A 26 18.54 19.13 40.99
C SER A 26 19.53 19.86 41.89
N SER A 27 20.82 19.89 41.50
CA SER A 27 21.85 20.65 42.21
C SER A 27 21.62 22.16 42.10
N SER A 28 21.31 22.66 40.90
CA SER A 28 20.96 24.06 40.67
C SER A 28 19.73 24.48 41.49
N LEU A 29 18.64 23.71 41.44
CA LEU A 29 17.40 24.00 42.19
C LEU A 29 17.61 23.98 43.71
N SER A 30 18.50 23.13 44.22
CA SER A 30 18.84 23.06 45.65
C SER A 30 19.65 24.25 46.16
N ILE A 31 20.34 24.98 45.27
CA ILE A 31 21.12 26.18 45.60
C ILE A 31 20.19 27.40 45.68
N PHE A 32 19.20 27.48 44.80
CA PHE A 32 18.19 28.55 44.84
C PHE A 32 17.13 28.37 45.94
N GLY A 33 17.03 27.19 46.56
CA GLY A 33 16.04 26.87 47.60
C GLY A 33 16.58 26.27 48.91
N GLY A 34 17.91 26.26 49.15
CA GLY A 34 18.51 25.60 50.32
C GLY A 34 19.82 26.25 50.82
N PRO A 35 20.43 25.73 51.91
CA PRO A 35 21.51 26.41 52.65
C PRO A 35 22.93 26.29 52.05
N LEU A 36 23.06 25.86 50.79
CA LEU A 36 24.36 25.61 50.16
C LEU A 36 24.87 26.88 49.46
N SER A 37 26.12 27.26 49.74
CA SER A 37 26.77 28.38 49.05
C SER A 37 27.03 28.06 47.57
N TRP A 38 26.84 29.04 46.70
CA TRP A 38 27.00 28.95 45.25
C TRP A 38 28.34 28.28 44.81
N PRO A 39 29.51 28.62 45.41
CA PRO A 39 30.78 27.98 45.04
C PRO A 39 30.86 26.50 45.41
N LEU A 40 30.25 26.10 46.53
CA LEU A 40 30.29 24.72 47.00
C LEU A 40 29.35 23.81 46.18
N GLY A 41 28.19 24.34 45.79
CA GLY A 41 27.25 23.64 44.90
C GLY A 41 27.80 23.43 43.50
N PHE A 42 28.45 24.46 42.94
CA PHE A 42 29.13 24.34 41.64
C PHE A 42 30.27 23.32 41.69
N ALA A 43 31.16 23.40 42.70
CA ALA A 43 32.31 22.52 42.82
C ALA A 43 31.92 21.03 43.00
N THR A 44 30.88 20.75 43.78
CA THR A 44 30.40 19.38 43.99
C THR A 44 29.70 18.80 42.75
N CYS A 45 28.90 19.61 42.05
CA CYS A 45 28.25 19.21 40.80
C CYS A 45 29.30 18.93 39.71
N PHE A 46 30.27 19.83 39.54
CA PHE A 46 31.39 19.65 38.63
C PHE A 46 32.18 18.38 38.94
N ALA A 47 32.58 18.17 40.20
CA ALA A 47 33.34 17.00 40.60
C ALA A 47 32.59 15.70 40.34
N GLY A 48 31.31 15.61 40.69
CA GLY A 48 30.51 14.39 40.50
C GLY A 48 30.33 14.02 39.03
N ILE A 49 30.09 15.02 38.19
CA ILE A 49 29.91 14.84 36.75
C ILE A 49 31.21 14.48 36.06
N TRP A 50 32.29 15.20 36.36
CA TRP A 50 33.60 14.95 35.76
C TRP A 50 34.18 13.59 36.19
N LEU A 51 33.98 13.18 37.45
CA LEU A 51 34.34 11.83 37.90
C LEU A 51 33.50 10.74 37.20
N GLY A 52 32.23 10.99 36.93
CA GLY A 52 31.38 10.11 36.12
C GLY A 52 31.90 9.92 34.70
N ASP A 53 32.33 11.01 34.05
CA ASP A 53 32.92 10.98 32.70
C ASP A 53 34.19 10.13 32.65
N LEU A 54 35.06 10.29 33.64
CA LEU A 54 36.25 9.47 33.80
C LEU A 54 35.88 8.00 34.04
N GLY A 55 34.85 7.73 34.84
CA GLY A 55 34.33 6.39 35.09
C GLY A 55 33.88 5.68 33.81
N LEU A 56 33.09 6.35 32.96
CA LEU A 56 32.63 5.80 31.66
C LEU A 56 33.79 5.51 30.72
N TYR A 57 34.77 6.43 30.66
CA TYR A 57 35.98 6.25 29.86
C TYR A 57 36.82 5.06 30.35
N TRP A 58 37.02 4.92 31.65
CA TRP A 58 37.75 3.79 32.23
C TRP A 58 37.02 2.46 32.03
N LEU A 59 35.69 2.46 32.17
CA LEU A 59 34.84 1.30 31.88
C LEU A 59 35.04 0.83 30.44
N ALA A 60 34.99 1.75 29.46
CA ALA A 60 35.24 1.43 28.07
C ALA A 60 36.67 0.96 27.80
N ARG A 61 37.67 1.59 28.43
CA ARG A 61 39.09 1.25 28.25
C ARG A 61 39.44 -0.14 28.75
N TYR A 62 38.86 -0.57 29.88
CA TYR A 62 39.14 -1.88 30.49
C TYR A 62 38.16 -2.98 30.08
N LEU A 63 36.85 -2.71 30.08
CA LEU A 63 35.82 -3.71 29.76
C LEU A 63 35.45 -3.76 28.27
N GLY A 64 35.79 -2.74 27.49
CA GLY A 64 35.37 -2.65 26.09
C GLY A 64 36.17 -3.52 25.11
N LYS A 65 37.45 -3.80 25.39
CA LYS A 65 38.29 -4.69 24.57
C LYS A 65 37.80 -6.15 24.54
N PRO A 66 37.37 -6.75 25.66
CA PRO A 66 36.69 -8.06 25.67
C PRO A 66 35.34 -8.06 24.92
N VAL A 67 34.55 -6.99 25.06
CA VAL A 67 33.21 -6.88 24.45
C VAL A 67 33.28 -6.78 22.93
N LEU A 68 34.21 -6.02 22.38
CA LEU A 68 34.43 -5.94 20.92
C LEU A 68 34.89 -7.27 20.29
N ARG A 69 35.55 -8.15 21.08
CA ARG A 69 35.98 -9.49 20.64
C ARG A 69 34.87 -10.55 20.71
N SER A 70 33.68 -10.20 21.19
CA SER A 70 32.51 -11.07 21.16
C SER A 70 32.10 -11.39 19.72
N ARG A 71 31.87 -12.69 19.43
CA ARG A 71 31.43 -13.19 18.11
C ARG A 71 30.15 -12.50 17.58
N TRP A 72 29.34 -11.93 18.47
CA TRP A 72 28.12 -11.21 18.11
C TRP A 72 28.37 -9.79 17.61
N ILE A 73 29.31 -9.06 18.22
CA ILE A 73 29.61 -7.66 17.85
C ILE A 73 30.56 -7.60 16.66
N ALA A 74 31.53 -8.52 16.59
CA ALA A 74 32.47 -8.64 15.46
C ALA A 74 31.78 -8.92 14.11
N ARG A 75 30.53 -9.43 14.12
CA ARG A 75 29.70 -9.62 12.91
C ARG A 75 29.14 -8.33 12.32
N PHE A 76 29.05 -7.26 13.11
CA PHE A 76 28.49 -5.96 12.70
C PHE A 76 29.54 -4.84 12.63
N ALA A 77 30.71 -5.06 13.21
CA ALA A 77 31.79 -4.08 13.27
C ALA A 77 32.75 -4.32 12.10
N ASP A 78 32.61 -3.51 11.05
CA ASP A 78 33.48 -3.51 9.86
C ASP A 78 34.87 -2.95 10.23
N ALA A 79 35.94 -3.71 9.95
CA ALA A 79 37.30 -3.36 10.36
C ALA A 79 37.74 -2.01 9.76
N ASP A 80 37.40 -1.76 8.50
CA ASP A 80 37.72 -0.53 7.79
C ASP A 80 36.94 0.69 8.34
N ALA A 81 35.73 0.46 8.87
CA ALA A 81 34.93 1.51 9.49
C ALA A 81 35.50 1.92 10.86
N ILE A 82 36.04 0.97 11.62
CA ILE A 82 36.72 1.23 12.90
C ILE A 82 38.00 2.03 12.66
N GLU A 83 38.77 1.67 11.63
CA GLU A 83 40.02 2.35 11.27
C GLU A 83 39.78 3.81 10.83
N ARG A 84 38.78 4.04 9.97
CA ARG A 84 38.34 5.40 9.58
C ARG A 84 37.85 6.23 10.77
N CYS A 85 37.15 5.60 11.72
CA CYS A 85 36.73 6.25 12.96
C CYS A 85 37.93 6.60 13.85
N GLN A 86 38.92 5.71 13.95
CA GLN A 86 40.16 5.96 14.69
C GLN A 86 40.96 7.13 14.09
N GLU A 87 41.09 7.21 12.77
CA GLU A 87 41.80 8.31 12.09
C GLU A 87 41.12 9.67 12.31
N LYS A 88 39.79 9.74 12.08
CA LYS A 88 39.03 10.97 12.33
C LYS A 88 39.04 11.38 13.80
N PHE A 89 38.99 10.42 14.71
CA PHE A 89 39.05 10.67 16.15
C PHE A 89 40.46 11.10 16.59
N ASN A 90 41.53 10.63 15.94
CA ASN A 90 42.89 11.10 16.21
C ASN A 90 43.09 12.55 15.76
N GLN A 91 42.49 12.95 14.62
CA GLN A 91 42.56 14.30 14.07
C GLN A 91 41.68 15.31 14.83
N HIS A 92 40.44 14.96 15.18
CA HIS A 92 39.45 15.88 15.75
C HIS A 92 38.89 15.50 17.13
N GLY A 93 39.40 14.45 17.77
CA GLY A 93 38.80 13.84 18.97
C GLY A 93 38.60 14.80 20.15
N SER A 94 39.49 15.78 20.34
CA SER A 94 39.31 16.81 21.37
C SER A 94 38.11 17.72 21.09
N LEU A 95 37.89 18.12 19.83
CA LEU A 95 36.76 18.95 19.45
C LEU A 95 35.46 18.14 19.52
N THR A 96 35.47 16.89 19.04
CA THR A 96 34.32 15.98 19.11
C THR A 96 33.88 15.74 20.54
N LEU A 97 34.82 15.54 21.47
CA LEU A 97 34.54 15.39 22.90
C LEU A 97 33.88 16.65 23.47
N LEU A 98 34.41 17.84 23.15
CA LEU A 98 33.86 19.12 23.58
C LEU A 98 32.43 19.33 23.09
N THR A 99 32.19 19.11 21.79
CA THR A 99 30.88 19.35 21.15
C THR A 99 29.84 18.30 21.53
N SER A 100 30.27 17.08 21.86
CA SER A 100 29.35 15.98 22.22
C SER A 100 28.47 16.29 23.43
N ARG A 101 28.91 17.23 24.28
CA ARG A 101 28.17 17.66 25.47
C ARG A 101 26.98 18.57 25.15
N PHE A 102 27.05 19.27 24.03
CA PHE A 102 25.98 20.19 23.57
C PHE A 102 24.99 19.51 22.63
N VAL A 103 25.29 18.30 22.16
CA VAL A 103 24.44 17.54 21.21
C VAL A 103 23.83 16.32 21.92
N PRO A 104 22.50 16.31 22.16
CA PRO A 104 21.83 15.22 22.85
C PRO A 104 22.13 13.84 22.25
N GLY A 105 22.43 12.86 23.12
CA GLY A 105 22.64 11.46 22.74
C GLY A 105 24.03 11.12 22.16
N THR A 106 24.88 12.09 21.84
CA THR A 106 26.21 11.84 21.23
C THR A 106 27.33 11.60 22.23
N ARG A 107 27.16 12.08 23.46
CA ARG A 107 28.14 12.02 24.55
C ARG A 107 28.56 10.60 24.93
N LEU A 108 27.60 9.74 25.30
CA LEU A 108 27.87 8.38 25.74
C LEU A 108 28.63 7.57 24.67
N PRO A 109 28.20 7.55 23.39
CA PRO A 109 28.98 6.93 22.32
C PRO A 109 30.39 7.51 22.17
N THR A 110 30.55 8.84 22.27
CA THR A 110 31.85 9.51 22.10
C THR A 110 32.82 9.18 23.23
N TYR A 111 32.34 9.10 24.48
CA TYR A 111 33.18 8.80 25.65
C TYR A 111 33.57 7.33 25.70
N LEU A 112 32.65 6.44 25.34
CA LEU A 112 32.95 5.02 25.16
C LEU A 112 33.94 4.83 24.02
N ALA A 113 33.77 5.53 22.89
CA ALA A 113 34.73 5.50 21.78
C ALA A 113 36.12 5.98 22.23
N ALA A 114 36.22 7.09 22.97
CA ALA A 114 37.49 7.58 23.50
C ALA A 114 38.23 6.54 24.37
N GLY A 115 37.48 5.79 25.20
CA GLY A 115 38.03 4.71 26.02
C GLY A 115 38.44 3.48 25.20
N LEU A 116 37.59 3.05 24.27
CA LEU A 116 37.84 1.92 23.37
C LEU A 116 39.09 2.15 22.50
N LEU A 117 39.19 3.34 21.92
CA LEU A 117 40.30 3.79 21.08
C LEU A 117 41.55 4.19 21.90
N SER A 118 41.52 3.96 23.22
CA SER A 118 42.67 4.12 24.13
C SER A 118 43.31 5.51 24.12
N MET A 119 42.52 6.58 23.96
CA MET A 119 42.98 7.97 24.02
C MET A 119 43.80 8.25 25.30
N PRO A 120 44.79 9.15 25.31
CA PRO A 120 45.51 9.47 26.54
C PRO A 120 44.58 10.00 27.65
N VAL A 121 44.64 9.42 28.85
CA VAL A 121 43.75 9.75 29.99
C VAL A 121 43.80 11.25 30.30
N ALA A 122 44.99 11.85 30.31
CA ALA A 122 45.18 13.28 30.57
C ALA A 122 44.46 14.15 29.52
N ARG A 123 44.51 13.76 28.24
CA ARG A 123 43.85 14.51 27.15
C ARG A 123 42.34 14.42 27.25
N PHE A 124 41.80 13.24 27.56
CA PHE A 124 40.36 13.08 27.81
C PHE A 124 39.92 13.90 29.03
N ALA A 125 40.63 13.77 30.15
CA ALA A 125 40.31 14.43 31.42
C ALA A 125 40.28 15.96 31.31
N LEU A 126 41.26 16.56 30.62
CA LEU A 126 41.32 18.01 30.43
C LEU A 126 40.20 18.53 29.53
N VAL A 127 39.93 17.84 28.42
CA VAL A 127 38.88 18.25 27.47
C VAL A 127 37.49 18.11 28.11
N THR A 128 37.22 17.01 28.82
CA THR A 128 35.93 16.83 29.49
C THR A 128 35.78 17.73 30.71
N ALA A 129 36.86 18.06 31.42
CA ALA A 129 36.85 19.08 32.48
C ALA A 129 36.43 20.45 31.91
N PHE A 130 37.06 20.87 30.82
CA PHE A 130 36.73 22.14 30.17
C PHE A 130 35.29 22.14 29.64
N ALA A 131 34.85 21.05 29.01
CA ALA A 131 33.48 20.90 28.56
C ALA A 131 32.47 20.95 29.71
N ALA A 132 32.77 20.30 30.83
CA ALA A 132 31.95 20.31 32.05
C ALA A 132 31.85 21.70 32.66
N LEU A 133 32.97 22.45 32.73
CA LEU A 133 32.96 23.83 33.23
C LEU A 133 32.06 24.73 32.39
N LEU A 134 32.18 24.66 31.05
CA LEU A 134 31.35 25.44 30.14
C LEU A 134 29.86 25.08 30.27
N TRP A 135 29.54 23.80 30.33
CA TRP A 135 28.16 23.32 30.42
C TRP A 135 27.52 23.70 31.76
N ILE A 136 28.17 23.36 32.87
CA ILE A 136 27.65 23.62 34.22
C ILE A 136 27.59 25.13 34.48
N GLY A 137 28.61 25.88 34.04
CA GLY A 137 28.61 27.34 34.11
C GLY A 137 27.46 27.96 33.31
N GLY A 138 27.22 27.48 32.09
CA GLY A 138 26.09 27.93 31.28
C GLY A 138 24.73 27.62 31.91
N VAL A 139 24.54 26.40 32.42
CA VAL A 139 23.28 26.00 33.08
C VAL A 139 23.04 26.81 34.35
N PHE A 140 24.06 27.03 35.17
CA PHE A 140 23.95 27.84 36.39
C PHE A 140 23.69 29.32 36.09
N ALA A 141 24.35 29.89 35.07
CA ALA A 141 24.09 31.27 34.63
C ALA A 141 22.66 31.45 34.10
N ILE A 142 22.16 30.48 33.31
CA ILE A 142 20.77 30.48 32.83
C ILE A 142 19.79 30.33 33.99
N ALA A 143 20.10 29.47 34.96
CA ALA A 143 19.29 29.30 36.16
C ALA A 143 19.17 30.61 36.97
N GLU A 144 20.26 31.36 37.08
CA GLU A 144 20.34 32.64 37.79
C GLU A 144 19.62 33.78 37.05
N LEU A 145 19.74 33.84 35.72
CA LEU A 145 19.18 34.91 34.89
C LEU A 145 17.70 34.71 34.54
N LEU A 146 17.25 33.47 34.32
CA LEU A 146 15.94 33.14 33.75
C LEU A 146 15.06 32.29 34.68
N GLY A 147 15.59 31.84 35.81
CA GLY A 147 14.87 31.08 36.82
C GLY A 147 14.58 29.62 36.46
N ALA A 148 14.10 28.86 37.45
CA ALA A 148 13.87 27.41 37.37
C ALA A 148 12.95 26.95 36.22
N HIS A 149 12.02 27.80 35.78
CA HIS A 149 11.03 27.46 34.75
C HIS A 149 11.67 27.31 33.36
N ALA A 150 12.71 28.09 33.05
CA ALA A 150 13.45 28.00 31.79
C ALA A 150 14.21 26.67 31.67
N LEU A 151 14.76 26.16 32.79
CA LEU A 151 15.48 24.88 32.84
C LEU A 151 14.57 23.68 32.57
N ILE A 152 13.35 23.71 33.12
CA ILE A 152 12.35 22.66 32.89
C ILE A 152 11.91 22.65 31.43
N TRP A 153 11.66 23.83 30.84
CA TRP A 153 11.29 23.94 29.44
C TRP A 153 12.38 23.44 28.49
N PHE A 154 13.64 23.78 28.77
CA PHE A 154 14.78 23.34 27.98
C PHE A 154 14.95 21.81 28.00
N SER A 155 14.81 21.16 29.16
CA SER A 155 14.89 19.69 29.26
C SER A 155 13.76 18.97 28.52
N PHE A 156 12.54 19.53 28.52
CA PHE A 156 11.42 19.00 27.75
C PHE A 156 11.66 19.03 26.24
N ILE A 157 12.24 20.12 25.71
CA ILE A 157 12.56 20.22 24.28
C ILE A 157 13.66 19.22 23.91
N GLN A 158 14.73 19.14 24.70
CA GLN A 158 15.81 18.20 24.44
C GLN A 158 15.33 16.74 24.44
N GLY A 159 14.43 16.38 25.36
CA GLY A 159 13.83 15.04 25.40
C GLY A 159 13.03 14.69 24.14
N LYS A 160 12.26 15.64 23.59
CA LYS A 160 11.51 15.42 22.33
C LYS A 160 12.42 15.26 21.13
N ILE A 161 13.47 16.08 21.03
CA ILE A 161 14.46 15.99 19.94
C ILE A 161 15.17 14.63 19.99
N ALA A 162 15.61 14.21 21.18
CA ALA A 162 16.24 12.91 21.38
C ALA A 162 15.32 11.74 20.98
N ALA A 163 14.03 11.81 21.33
CA ALA A 163 13.04 10.80 20.94
C ALA A 163 12.87 10.72 19.41
N ILE A 164 12.76 11.87 18.71
CA ILE A 164 12.63 11.91 17.24
C ILE A 164 13.87 11.30 16.57
N VAL A 165 15.07 11.68 17.01
CA VAL A 165 16.33 11.16 16.46
C VAL A 165 16.43 9.65 16.69
N PHE A 166 16.08 9.18 17.90
CA PHE A 166 16.09 7.76 18.22
C PHE A 166 15.08 6.97 17.37
N THR A 167 13.86 7.48 17.19
CA THR A 167 12.86 6.86 16.30
C THR A 167 13.34 6.83 14.85
N ALA A 168 13.93 7.91 14.34
CA ALA A 168 14.47 7.95 12.99
C ALA A 168 15.61 6.94 12.80
N LEU A 169 16.51 6.80 13.77
CA LEU A 169 17.59 5.80 13.77
C LEU A 169 17.05 4.37 13.82
N LEU A 170 16.03 4.09 14.65
CA LEU A 170 15.37 2.78 14.69
C LEU A 170 14.68 2.44 13.37
N VAL A 171 13.99 3.39 12.75
CA VAL A 171 13.36 3.20 11.44
C VAL A 171 14.43 2.97 10.37
N GLY A 172 15.52 3.75 10.37
CA GLY A 172 16.64 3.56 9.45
C GLY A 172 17.32 2.21 9.62
N ALA A 173 17.58 1.78 10.86
CA ALA A 173 18.16 0.48 11.17
C ALA A 173 17.22 -0.67 10.78
N ALA A 174 15.91 -0.53 11.02
CA ALA A 174 14.91 -1.50 10.57
C ALA A 174 14.89 -1.61 9.03
N ILE A 175 14.93 -0.48 8.31
CA ILE A 175 15.00 -0.47 6.84
C ILE A 175 16.29 -1.14 6.34
N LEU A 176 17.45 -0.89 6.97
CA LEU A 176 18.73 -1.50 6.59
C LEU A 176 18.79 -3.00 6.89
N LEU A 177 18.27 -3.42 8.04
CA LEU A 177 18.18 -4.84 8.43
C LEU A 177 17.20 -5.60 7.54
N LEU A 178 16.06 -4.96 7.20
CA LEU A 178 15.08 -5.50 6.26
C LEU A 178 15.63 -5.50 4.83
N GLY A 179 16.43 -4.50 4.44
CA GLY A 179 16.99 -4.31 3.10
C GLY A 179 17.92 -5.42 2.60
N LYS A 180 18.49 -6.23 3.51
CA LYS A 180 19.24 -7.46 3.17
C LYS A 180 18.34 -8.64 2.78
N VAL A 181 17.03 -8.53 2.96
CA VAL A 181 16.03 -9.53 2.58
C VAL A 181 15.26 -9.00 1.37
N GLY A 182 15.23 -9.74 0.25
CA GLY A 182 14.53 -9.32 -0.98
C GLY A 182 13.08 -8.85 -0.77
N ARG A 183 12.43 -9.25 0.34
CA ARG A 183 11.11 -8.80 0.78
C ARG A 183 11.02 -7.29 1.07
N ALA A 184 12.09 -6.65 1.55
CA ALA A 184 12.07 -5.22 1.87
C ALA A 184 12.16 -4.34 0.62
N GLN A 185 12.91 -4.76 -0.40
CA GLN A 185 12.93 -4.07 -1.69
C GLN A 185 11.55 -4.13 -2.36
N VAL A 186 10.87 -5.28 -2.29
CA VAL A 186 9.48 -5.42 -2.77
C VAL A 186 8.53 -4.52 -1.98
N PHE A 187 8.68 -4.45 -0.65
CA PHE A 187 7.90 -3.57 0.20
C PHE A 187 8.09 -2.10 -0.19
N ILE A 188 9.34 -1.61 -0.27
CA ILE A 188 9.65 -0.24 -0.68
C ILE A 188 9.06 0.05 -2.05
N ARG A 189 9.26 -0.84 -3.04
CA ARG A 189 8.72 -0.67 -4.40
C ARG A 189 7.19 -0.53 -4.41
N ARG A 190 6.47 -1.33 -3.62
CA ARG A 190 5.01 -1.23 -3.47
C ARG A 190 4.58 0.12 -2.88
N TRP A 191 5.34 0.70 -1.96
CA TRP A 191 5.04 2.02 -1.40
C TRP A 191 5.44 3.18 -2.32
N THR A 192 6.47 3.03 -3.15
CA THR A 192 6.82 4.04 -4.16
C THR A 192 5.86 4.09 -5.34
N ARG A 193 5.18 2.98 -5.64
CA ARG A 193 4.24 2.85 -6.76
C ARG A 193 2.81 2.84 -6.24
N TRP A 194 2.13 3.99 -6.37
CA TRP A 194 0.80 4.20 -5.83
C TRP A 194 -0.27 3.23 -6.38
N GLU A 195 -0.07 2.66 -7.57
CA GLU A 195 -0.94 1.62 -8.16
C GLU A 195 -1.07 0.36 -7.26
N PHE A 196 -0.10 0.12 -6.38
CA PHE A 196 -0.09 -1.01 -5.43
C PHE A 196 -0.46 -0.60 -4.00
N TRP A 197 -0.86 0.65 -3.77
CA TRP A 197 -1.24 1.08 -2.44
C TRP A 197 -2.50 0.33 -1.96
N PRO A 198 -2.63 0.08 -0.64
CA PRO A 198 -3.84 -0.47 -0.09
C PRO A 198 -5.05 0.37 -0.48
N ALA A 199 -6.14 -0.28 -0.92
CA ALA A 199 -7.35 0.41 -1.35
C ALA A 199 -7.87 1.40 -0.30
N TRP A 200 -7.87 1.03 0.98
CA TRP A 200 -8.34 1.91 2.06
C TRP A 200 -7.60 3.25 2.11
N LEU A 201 -6.31 3.29 1.74
CA LEU A 201 -5.50 4.51 1.73
C LEU A 201 -5.77 5.32 0.46
N PHE A 202 -5.74 4.64 -0.70
CA PHE A 202 -5.94 5.29 -1.99
C PHE A 202 -7.32 5.96 -2.08
N TYR A 203 -8.39 5.33 -1.58
CA TYR A 203 -9.76 5.84 -1.73
C TYR A 203 -10.18 6.89 -0.69
N ILE A 204 -9.33 7.30 0.28
CA ILE A 204 -9.70 8.35 1.27
C ILE A 204 -10.15 9.64 0.58
N PRO A 205 -9.38 10.24 -0.35
CA PRO A 205 -9.79 11.48 -1.02
C PRO A 205 -11.06 11.30 -1.86
N VAL A 206 -11.23 10.13 -2.48
CA VAL A 206 -12.41 9.76 -3.27
C VAL A 206 -13.65 9.68 -2.37
N GLY A 207 -13.53 9.08 -1.19
CA GLY A 207 -14.60 9.02 -0.20
C GLY A 207 -15.02 10.41 0.30
N VAL A 208 -14.07 11.28 0.60
CA VAL A 208 -14.35 12.68 1.00
C VAL A 208 -15.09 13.43 -0.12
N TYR A 209 -14.62 13.29 -1.36
CA TYR A 209 -15.27 13.92 -2.50
C TYR A 209 -16.66 13.35 -2.79
N TYR A 210 -16.86 12.03 -2.62
CA TYR A 210 -18.17 11.38 -2.70
C TYR A 210 -19.13 11.95 -1.66
N LEU A 211 -18.69 12.12 -0.41
CA LEU A 211 -19.51 12.71 0.66
C LEU A 211 -19.90 14.15 0.31
N TRP A 212 -18.98 14.95 -0.22
CA TRP A 212 -19.28 16.29 -0.70
C TRP A 212 -20.34 16.29 -1.82
N LEU A 213 -20.23 15.38 -2.79
CA LEU A 213 -21.24 15.21 -3.85
C LEU A 213 -22.59 14.76 -3.27
N ALA A 214 -22.60 13.83 -2.31
CA ALA A 214 -23.81 13.38 -1.63
C ALA A 214 -24.55 14.53 -0.93
N ILE A 215 -23.82 15.45 -0.29
CA ILE A 215 -24.38 16.68 0.29
C ILE A 215 -24.92 17.59 -0.82
N ARG A 216 -24.11 17.88 -1.85
CA ARG A 216 -24.47 18.76 -2.98
C ARG A 216 -25.73 18.29 -3.70
N TYR A 217 -25.87 16.99 -3.93
CA TYR A 217 -27.00 16.38 -4.61
C TYR A 217 -28.10 15.89 -3.65
N ARG A 218 -28.01 16.21 -2.36
CA ARG A 218 -29.04 15.89 -1.34
C ARG A 218 -29.42 14.41 -1.34
N GLY A 219 -28.44 13.53 -1.23
CA GLY A 219 -28.69 12.09 -1.08
C GLY A 219 -27.46 11.24 -1.34
N PHE A 220 -27.17 10.34 -0.40
CA PHE A 220 -26.02 9.43 -0.50
C PHE A 220 -26.18 8.34 -1.56
N SER A 221 -27.41 7.86 -1.77
CA SER A 221 -27.71 6.80 -2.74
C SER A 221 -28.06 7.31 -4.14
N VAL A 222 -28.01 8.62 -4.40
CA VAL A 222 -28.31 9.22 -5.72
C VAL A 222 -27.62 8.51 -6.89
N PRO A 223 -26.34 8.08 -6.79
CA PRO A 223 -25.68 7.30 -7.83
C PRO A 223 -26.42 6.03 -8.29
N THR A 224 -27.22 5.40 -7.42
CA THR A 224 -27.99 4.18 -7.76
C THR A 224 -29.14 4.45 -8.73
N ALA A 225 -29.54 5.71 -8.91
CA ALA A 225 -30.51 6.12 -9.93
C ALA A 225 -29.83 6.43 -11.28
N ALA A 226 -28.50 6.30 -11.39
CA ALA A 226 -27.79 6.63 -12.63
C ALA A 226 -28.19 5.72 -13.80
N ASN A 227 -28.47 4.43 -13.54
CA ASN A 227 -28.97 3.49 -14.53
C ASN A 227 -30.29 2.83 -14.06
N PRO A 228 -31.46 3.43 -14.30
CA PRO A 228 -32.74 2.88 -13.86
C PRO A 228 -33.06 1.46 -14.35
N GLY A 229 -32.46 1.04 -15.48
CA GLY A 229 -32.66 -0.31 -16.03
C GLY A 229 -31.83 -1.40 -15.36
N MET A 230 -30.90 -1.04 -14.46
CA MET A 230 -30.03 -2.00 -13.79
C MET A 230 -30.37 -2.10 -12.30
N ALA A 231 -30.27 -3.30 -11.73
CA ALA A 231 -30.44 -3.51 -10.29
C ALA A 231 -29.49 -2.59 -9.48
N THR A 232 -30.06 -1.74 -8.62
CA THR A 232 -29.33 -0.70 -7.86
C THR A 232 -28.51 0.29 -8.71
N GLY A 233 -28.82 0.43 -10.00
CA GLY A 233 -28.03 1.24 -10.93
C GLY A 233 -26.69 0.62 -11.33
N GLY A 234 -26.51 -0.68 -11.06
CA GLY A 234 -25.23 -1.39 -11.19
C GLY A 234 -24.23 -1.01 -10.10
N PHE A 235 -24.73 -0.83 -8.87
CA PHE A 235 -23.89 -0.71 -7.68
C PHE A 235 -23.52 -2.08 -7.12
N ILE A 236 -24.52 -2.89 -6.76
CA ILE A 236 -24.32 -4.19 -6.11
C ILE A 236 -25.50 -5.12 -6.44
N GLY A 237 -25.18 -6.37 -6.78
CA GLY A 237 -26.16 -7.45 -6.88
C GLY A 237 -26.81 -7.58 -8.26
N GLU A 238 -26.24 -6.97 -9.29
CA GLU A 238 -26.68 -7.18 -10.67
C GLU A 238 -26.39 -8.62 -11.15
N SER A 239 -27.37 -9.21 -11.84
CA SER A 239 -27.19 -10.49 -12.54
C SER A 239 -26.40 -10.23 -13.81
N LYS A 240 -25.26 -10.91 -13.98
CA LYS A 240 -24.47 -10.80 -15.22
C LYS A 240 -25.24 -11.37 -16.40
N LEU A 241 -25.99 -12.45 -16.19
CA LEU A 241 -26.75 -13.07 -17.26
C LEU A 241 -27.89 -12.17 -17.74
N GLU A 242 -28.60 -11.50 -16.85
CA GLU A 242 -29.67 -10.56 -17.20
C GLU A 242 -29.15 -9.46 -18.13
N ILE A 243 -28.03 -8.82 -17.75
CA ILE A 243 -27.39 -7.77 -18.55
C ILE A 243 -26.92 -8.31 -19.92
N LEU A 244 -26.30 -9.49 -19.94
CA LEU A 244 -25.84 -10.11 -21.19
C LEU A 244 -26.99 -10.53 -22.09
N ASN A 245 -28.12 -10.96 -21.54
CA ASN A 245 -29.31 -11.31 -22.31
C ASN A 245 -29.97 -10.07 -22.91
N GLU A 246 -30.04 -8.95 -22.18
CA GLU A 246 -30.53 -7.67 -22.69
C GLU A 246 -29.65 -7.13 -23.82
N LEU A 247 -28.33 -7.18 -23.64
CA LEU A 247 -27.37 -6.87 -24.69
C LEU A 247 -27.55 -7.78 -25.92
N ARG A 248 -27.74 -9.08 -25.71
CA ARG A 248 -27.94 -10.04 -26.81
C ARG A 248 -29.26 -9.80 -27.54
N GLY A 249 -30.32 -9.43 -26.84
CA GLY A 249 -31.61 -9.12 -27.45
C GLY A 249 -31.57 -7.86 -28.33
N THR A 250 -30.67 -6.92 -28.03
CA THR A 250 -30.59 -5.62 -28.72
C THR A 250 -29.46 -5.53 -29.75
N SER A 251 -28.35 -6.24 -29.51
CA SER A 251 -27.11 -6.18 -30.28
C SER A 251 -26.36 -7.53 -30.26
N PRO A 252 -26.99 -8.62 -30.73
CA PRO A 252 -26.47 -9.99 -30.62
C PRO A 252 -25.08 -10.19 -31.24
N GLU A 253 -24.77 -9.46 -32.30
CA GLU A 253 -23.51 -9.55 -33.05
C GLU A 253 -22.27 -9.18 -32.21
N PHE A 254 -22.47 -8.46 -31.10
CA PHE A 254 -21.38 -7.96 -30.25
C PHE A 254 -21.26 -8.68 -28.92
N VAL A 255 -22.01 -9.76 -28.62
CA VAL A 255 -22.10 -10.30 -27.25
C VAL A 255 -21.63 -11.73 -27.17
N ALA A 256 -20.70 -12.00 -26.25
CA ALA A 256 -20.29 -13.35 -25.94
C ALA A 256 -21.42 -14.13 -25.25
N GLU A 257 -21.90 -15.19 -25.90
CA GLU A 257 -23.00 -16.01 -25.41
C GLU A 257 -22.74 -16.59 -24.01
N ALA A 258 -23.73 -16.45 -23.13
CA ALA A 258 -23.73 -17.00 -21.78
C ALA A 258 -25.07 -17.65 -21.44
N PHE A 259 -25.04 -18.67 -20.59
CA PHE A 259 -26.21 -19.45 -20.18
C PHE A 259 -26.10 -19.83 -18.69
N LEU A 260 -27.23 -19.87 -17.99
CA LEU A 260 -27.29 -20.31 -16.59
C LEU A 260 -27.23 -21.83 -16.52
N LEU A 261 -26.47 -22.36 -15.56
CA LEU A 261 -26.52 -23.78 -15.24
C LEU A 261 -27.70 -24.08 -14.33
N ASP A 262 -28.47 -25.10 -14.70
CA ASP A 262 -29.56 -25.63 -13.90
C ASP A 262 -29.06 -26.70 -12.93
N GLY A 263 -29.76 -26.85 -11.80
CA GLY A 263 -29.51 -27.91 -10.84
C GLY A 263 -28.95 -27.46 -9.49
N ARG A 264 -29.22 -28.26 -8.47
CA ARG A 264 -28.82 -27.98 -7.08
C ARG A 264 -27.55 -28.73 -6.68
N THR A 265 -27.32 -29.92 -7.25
CA THR A 265 -26.12 -30.70 -6.99
C THR A 265 -25.06 -30.45 -8.06
N THR A 266 -23.81 -30.78 -7.75
CA THR A 266 -22.69 -30.73 -8.71
C THR A 266 -22.98 -31.57 -9.95
N SER A 267 -23.58 -32.76 -9.78
CA SER A 267 -23.93 -33.67 -10.86
C SER A 267 -25.00 -33.08 -11.78
N ASP A 268 -26.07 -32.50 -11.23
CA ASP A 268 -27.12 -31.85 -12.03
C ASP A 268 -26.55 -30.70 -12.86
N ARG A 269 -25.69 -29.88 -12.24
CA ARG A 269 -25.05 -28.74 -12.91
C ARG A 269 -24.08 -29.20 -14.00
N LEU A 270 -23.39 -30.32 -13.81
CA LEU A 270 -22.52 -30.89 -14.84
C LEU A 270 -23.33 -31.43 -16.03
N LEU A 271 -24.48 -32.05 -15.76
CA LEU A 271 -25.42 -32.50 -16.80
C LEU A 271 -26.00 -31.31 -17.58
N SER A 272 -26.44 -30.27 -16.88
CA SER A 272 -26.91 -29.01 -17.49
C SER A 272 -25.80 -28.37 -18.35
N LEU A 273 -24.58 -28.29 -17.83
CA LEU A 273 -23.41 -27.79 -18.57
C LEU A 273 -23.18 -28.59 -19.86
N HIS A 274 -23.21 -29.92 -19.79
CA HIS A 274 -23.03 -30.77 -20.96
C HIS A 274 -24.14 -30.55 -22.00
N GLY A 275 -25.40 -30.48 -21.57
CA GLY A 275 -26.55 -30.21 -22.43
C GLY A 275 -26.45 -28.85 -23.12
N LEU A 276 -26.11 -27.79 -22.38
CA LEU A 276 -25.93 -26.44 -22.93
C LEU A 276 -24.76 -26.38 -23.92
N CYS A 277 -23.65 -27.05 -23.63
CA CYS A 277 -22.50 -27.11 -24.54
C CYS A 277 -22.86 -27.78 -25.87
N LEU A 278 -23.65 -28.85 -25.84
CA LEU A 278 -24.14 -29.51 -27.06
C LEU A 278 -25.15 -28.64 -27.81
N GLN A 279 -26.15 -28.10 -27.11
CA GLN A 279 -27.23 -27.31 -27.70
C GLN A 279 -26.71 -26.03 -28.38
N HIS A 280 -25.75 -25.36 -27.76
CA HIS A 280 -25.22 -24.07 -28.23
C HIS A 280 -23.83 -24.17 -28.88
N SER A 281 -23.34 -25.39 -29.14
CA SER A 281 -22.02 -25.63 -29.73
C SER A 281 -20.90 -24.85 -29.00
N ILE A 282 -20.91 -24.90 -27.66
CA ILE A 282 -19.86 -24.32 -26.82
C ILE A 282 -18.79 -25.38 -26.64
N THR A 283 -17.60 -25.11 -27.20
CA THR A 283 -16.44 -25.99 -27.11
C THR A 283 -15.47 -25.52 -26.02
N LEU A 284 -14.58 -26.43 -25.58
CA LEU A 284 -13.48 -26.06 -24.72
C LEU A 284 -12.45 -25.19 -25.50
N PRO A 285 -11.83 -24.20 -24.85
CA PRO A 285 -12.10 -23.76 -23.48
C PRO A 285 -13.34 -22.85 -23.40
N PHE A 286 -14.00 -22.82 -22.23
CA PHE A 286 -15.10 -21.90 -21.91
C PHE A 286 -14.92 -21.30 -20.52
N ILE A 287 -15.68 -20.24 -20.20
CA ILE A 287 -15.64 -19.59 -18.90
C ILE A 287 -16.76 -20.12 -18.01
N LEU A 288 -16.45 -20.46 -16.76
CA LEU A 288 -17.44 -20.57 -15.70
C LEU A 288 -17.27 -19.39 -14.74
N LYS A 289 -18.38 -18.74 -14.38
CA LYS A 289 -18.38 -17.65 -13.40
C LYS A 289 -19.69 -17.57 -12.62
N PRO A 290 -19.69 -17.06 -11.37
CA PRO A 290 -20.93 -16.80 -10.64
C PRO A 290 -21.75 -15.72 -11.34
N ASP A 291 -23.07 -15.89 -11.37
CA ASP A 291 -23.99 -14.93 -12.00
C ASP A 291 -23.87 -13.56 -11.32
N VAL A 292 -23.92 -13.53 -10.00
CA VAL A 292 -23.67 -12.33 -9.19
C VAL A 292 -22.22 -12.35 -8.70
N GLY A 293 -21.46 -11.29 -8.96
CA GLY A 293 -20.09 -11.19 -8.45
C GLY A 293 -19.37 -9.94 -8.95
N GLN A 294 -18.38 -9.46 -8.19
CA GLN A 294 -17.61 -8.26 -8.52
C GLN A 294 -16.13 -8.59 -8.72
N ARG A 295 -15.42 -7.73 -9.47
CA ARG A 295 -13.96 -7.78 -9.63
C ARG A 295 -13.45 -9.15 -10.07
N GLY A 296 -14.14 -9.80 -11.00
CA GLY A 296 -13.78 -11.11 -11.53
C GLY A 296 -13.70 -12.24 -10.49
N ASN A 297 -14.26 -12.07 -9.29
CA ASN A 297 -14.21 -13.10 -8.25
C ASN A 297 -14.96 -14.36 -8.70
N GLY A 298 -14.31 -15.52 -8.59
CA GLY A 298 -14.84 -16.81 -9.04
C GLY A 298 -14.84 -17.03 -10.55
N VAL A 299 -14.23 -16.17 -11.37
CA VAL A 299 -14.13 -16.43 -12.83
C VAL A 299 -13.02 -17.46 -13.09
N ARG A 300 -13.33 -18.53 -13.82
CA ARG A 300 -12.35 -19.58 -14.20
C ARG A 300 -12.44 -19.95 -15.69
N LEU A 301 -11.29 -20.10 -16.33
CA LEU A 301 -11.14 -20.65 -17.67
C LEU A 301 -11.05 -22.17 -17.61
N ILE A 302 -12.11 -22.82 -18.08
CA ILE A 302 -12.20 -24.28 -18.09
C ILE A 302 -11.57 -24.82 -19.36
N ARG A 303 -10.48 -25.58 -19.20
CA ARG A 303 -9.76 -26.27 -20.29
C ARG A 303 -10.06 -27.77 -20.36
N SER A 304 -10.75 -28.32 -19.37
CA SER A 304 -11.15 -29.74 -19.33
C SER A 304 -12.41 -29.94 -18.50
N MET A 305 -13.19 -30.99 -18.79
CA MET A 305 -14.40 -31.31 -18.03
C MET A 305 -14.11 -31.67 -16.56
N ARG A 306 -12.93 -32.25 -16.28
CA ARG A 306 -12.46 -32.43 -14.90
C ARG A 306 -12.32 -31.09 -14.17
N GLY A 307 -11.74 -30.08 -14.83
CA GLY A 307 -11.65 -28.74 -14.28
C GLY A 307 -13.02 -28.08 -14.04
N ALA A 308 -14.01 -28.38 -14.89
CA ALA A 308 -15.39 -27.94 -14.69
C ALA A 308 -15.99 -28.56 -13.42
N PHE A 309 -15.82 -29.88 -13.22
CA PHE A 309 -16.28 -30.58 -12.03
C PHE A 309 -15.66 -30.00 -10.76
N GLU A 310 -14.33 -29.86 -10.71
CA GLU A 310 -13.60 -29.28 -9.57
C GLU A 310 -14.06 -27.85 -9.24
N TYR A 311 -14.45 -27.07 -10.26
CA TYR A 311 -15.02 -25.74 -10.06
C TYR A 311 -16.43 -25.79 -9.47
N LEU A 312 -17.31 -26.64 -10.03
CA LEU A 312 -18.71 -26.74 -9.62
C LEU A 312 -18.87 -27.33 -8.22
N GLU A 313 -17.93 -28.15 -7.77
CA GLU A 313 -17.87 -28.66 -6.40
C GLU A 313 -17.58 -27.55 -5.36
N GLN A 314 -16.87 -26.50 -5.76
CA GLN A 314 -16.47 -25.40 -4.88
C GLN A 314 -17.54 -24.28 -4.81
N VAL A 315 -18.31 -24.08 -5.88
CA VAL A 315 -19.21 -22.92 -5.99
C VAL A 315 -20.65 -23.26 -5.67
N ASN A 316 -21.14 -22.74 -4.53
CA ASN A 316 -22.53 -22.92 -4.10
C ASN A 316 -23.51 -21.84 -4.57
N ALA A 317 -23.10 -20.96 -5.50
CA ALA A 317 -23.95 -19.92 -6.09
C ALA A 317 -24.46 -20.31 -7.49
N PRO A 318 -25.44 -19.60 -8.06
CA PRO A 318 -25.79 -19.74 -9.48
C PRO A 318 -24.57 -19.47 -10.36
N VAL A 319 -24.29 -20.38 -11.29
CA VAL A 319 -23.13 -20.35 -12.18
C VAL A 319 -23.60 -20.19 -13.61
N ILE A 320 -22.88 -19.36 -14.36
CA ILE A 320 -23.08 -19.22 -15.80
C ILE A 320 -21.90 -19.83 -16.55
N VAL A 321 -22.21 -20.51 -17.65
CA VAL A 321 -21.24 -20.88 -18.69
C VAL A 321 -21.25 -19.80 -19.75
N GLN A 322 -20.07 -19.32 -20.14
CA GLN A 322 -19.90 -18.30 -21.17
C GLN A 322 -18.88 -18.76 -22.20
N ARG A 323 -19.16 -18.52 -23.49
CA ARG A 323 -18.22 -18.80 -24.59
C ARG A 323 -16.93 -18.03 -24.35
N TYR A 324 -15.80 -18.74 -24.43
CA TYR A 324 -14.50 -18.08 -24.30
C TYR A 324 -14.20 -17.28 -25.57
N VAL A 325 -13.95 -15.98 -25.40
CA VAL A 325 -13.43 -15.13 -26.47
C VAL A 325 -11.94 -14.98 -26.25
N ALA A 326 -11.13 -15.57 -27.13
CA ALA A 326 -9.69 -15.62 -26.96
C ALA A 326 -9.06 -14.22 -27.06
N GLY A 327 -9.49 -13.42 -28.04
CA GLY A 327 -9.12 -12.02 -28.33
C GLY A 327 -7.80 -11.59 -27.69
N PRO A 328 -6.67 -11.54 -28.44
CA PRO A 328 -5.36 -11.22 -27.87
C PRO A 328 -5.34 -9.89 -27.11
N HIS A 329 -6.29 -9.01 -27.43
CA HIS A 329 -6.51 -7.74 -26.75
C HIS A 329 -7.85 -7.72 -26.00
N GLU A 330 -7.82 -7.09 -24.83
CA GLU A 330 -9.01 -6.77 -24.03
C GLU A 330 -8.99 -5.28 -23.70
N ALA A 331 -10.14 -4.61 -23.84
CA ALA A 331 -10.31 -3.21 -23.49
C ALA A 331 -11.57 -2.98 -22.63
N GLY A 332 -11.45 -2.07 -21.67
CA GLY A 332 -12.56 -1.51 -20.91
C GLY A 332 -12.95 -0.15 -21.46
N VAL A 333 -14.10 -0.04 -22.12
CA VAL A 333 -14.63 1.23 -22.66
C VAL A 333 -15.65 1.82 -21.68
N PHE A 334 -15.29 2.93 -21.06
CA PHE A 334 -16.15 3.64 -20.13
C PHE A 334 -17.02 4.65 -20.88
N TYR A 335 -18.33 4.41 -20.88
CA TYR A 335 -19.32 5.19 -21.60
C TYR A 335 -20.19 5.99 -20.64
N TYR A 336 -20.65 7.16 -21.08
CA TYR A 336 -21.74 7.88 -20.41
C TYR A 336 -22.60 8.69 -21.39
N ARG A 337 -23.84 8.96 -20.98
CA ARG A 337 -24.80 9.85 -21.65
C ARG A 337 -25.73 10.43 -20.59
N PHE A 338 -26.06 11.71 -20.67
CA PHE A 338 -27.08 12.22 -19.76
C PHE A 338 -28.50 11.91 -20.22
N PRO A 339 -29.45 11.76 -19.28
CA PRO A 339 -30.87 11.68 -19.61
C PRO A 339 -31.32 12.88 -20.45
N GLY A 340 -31.98 12.60 -21.57
CA GLY A 340 -32.45 13.60 -22.54
C GLY A 340 -31.45 13.96 -23.65
N GLU A 341 -30.18 13.54 -23.56
CA GLU A 341 -29.20 13.77 -24.62
C GLU A 341 -29.32 12.72 -25.74
N SER A 342 -29.11 13.18 -26.98
CA SER A 342 -29.23 12.36 -28.19
C SER A 342 -28.00 11.49 -28.47
N HIS A 343 -26.85 11.84 -27.89
CA HIS A 343 -25.56 11.17 -28.07
C HIS A 343 -24.84 11.03 -26.74
N GLY A 344 -24.21 9.88 -26.51
CA GLY A 344 -23.26 9.66 -25.43
C GLY A 344 -21.81 9.83 -25.86
N HIS A 345 -20.91 9.59 -24.91
CA HIS A 345 -19.47 9.81 -25.06
C HIS A 345 -18.66 8.71 -24.39
N ILE A 346 -17.48 8.43 -24.96
CA ILE A 346 -16.47 7.62 -24.30
C ILE A 346 -15.67 8.51 -23.33
N PHE A 347 -15.81 8.25 -22.04
CA PHE A 347 -15.09 8.95 -20.98
C PHE A 347 -13.63 8.50 -20.86
N ALA A 348 -13.40 7.19 -20.95
CA ALA A 348 -12.10 6.57 -20.79
C ALA A 348 -12.04 5.23 -21.53
N ILE A 349 -10.86 4.86 -22.05
CA ILE A 349 -10.58 3.51 -22.54
C ILE A 349 -9.40 2.96 -21.73
N THR A 350 -9.55 1.74 -21.23
CA THR A 350 -8.50 1.00 -20.53
C THR A 350 -8.06 -0.15 -21.40
N GLU A 351 -6.80 -0.21 -21.80
CA GLU A 351 -6.24 -1.44 -22.34
C GLU A 351 -5.83 -2.37 -21.21
N LYS A 352 -6.09 -3.66 -21.40
CA LYS A 352 -5.78 -4.69 -20.42
C LYS A 352 -4.69 -5.59 -20.99
N ILE A 353 -3.49 -5.43 -20.44
CA ILE A 353 -2.30 -6.15 -20.88
C ILE A 353 -2.11 -7.35 -19.95
N PHE A 354 -1.98 -8.53 -20.55
CA PHE A 354 -1.73 -9.77 -19.83
C PHE A 354 -0.22 -9.96 -19.66
N PRO A 355 0.33 -9.81 -18.44
CA PRO A 355 1.76 -9.96 -18.25
C PRO A 355 2.21 -11.39 -18.53
N THR A 356 3.39 -11.51 -19.11
CA THR A 356 4.03 -12.78 -19.44
C THR A 356 5.40 -12.87 -18.81
N ILE A 357 5.88 -14.09 -18.62
CA ILE A 357 7.29 -14.39 -18.34
C ILE A 357 7.81 -15.30 -19.45
N THR A 358 9.09 -15.19 -19.76
CA THR A 358 9.75 -16.02 -20.77
C THR A 358 10.74 -16.95 -20.10
N GLY A 359 10.67 -18.23 -20.43
CA GLY A 359 11.60 -19.26 -19.98
C GLY A 359 13.00 -19.03 -20.54
N ASP A 360 14.01 -19.30 -19.71
CA ASP A 360 15.42 -19.30 -20.11
C ASP A 360 16.02 -20.72 -20.13
N GLY A 361 15.20 -21.75 -19.89
CA GLY A 361 15.62 -23.15 -19.83
C GLY A 361 16.39 -23.53 -18.56
N ILE A 362 16.55 -22.61 -17.60
CA ILE A 362 17.37 -22.82 -16.40
C ILE A 362 16.57 -22.59 -15.13
N ARG A 363 15.90 -21.44 -15.02
CA ARG A 363 15.19 -21.02 -13.81
C ARG A 363 13.80 -21.63 -13.75
N ILE A 364 13.35 -21.94 -12.53
CA ILE A 364 11.97 -22.36 -12.29
C ILE A 364 11.00 -21.17 -12.39
N VAL A 365 9.72 -21.44 -12.62
CA VAL A 365 8.65 -20.41 -12.70
C VAL A 365 8.68 -19.44 -11.52
N GLU A 366 8.89 -19.92 -10.29
CA GLU A 366 9.00 -19.03 -9.12
C GLU A 366 10.14 -18.02 -9.24
N GLU A 367 11.32 -18.45 -9.67
CA GLU A 367 12.51 -17.62 -9.81
C GLU A 367 12.32 -16.60 -10.93
N LEU A 368 11.69 -17.00 -12.04
CA LEU A 368 11.34 -16.10 -13.13
C LEU A 368 10.36 -15.01 -12.67
N ILE A 369 9.33 -15.36 -11.90
CA ILE A 369 8.38 -14.39 -11.31
C ILE A 369 9.09 -13.44 -10.34
N CYS A 370 10.01 -13.96 -9.52
CA CYS A 370 10.73 -13.14 -8.53
C CYS A 370 11.80 -12.23 -9.15
N ALA A 371 12.36 -12.63 -10.29
CA ALA A 371 13.32 -11.83 -11.03
C ALA A 371 12.65 -10.72 -11.85
N ASP A 372 11.41 -10.91 -12.29
CA ASP A 372 10.69 -9.88 -13.04
C ASP A 372 10.38 -8.65 -12.16
N SER A 373 10.73 -7.47 -12.67
CA SER A 373 10.68 -6.21 -11.93
C SER A 373 9.26 -5.80 -11.48
N ARG A 374 8.22 -6.26 -12.18
CA ARG A 374 6.81 -5.98 -11.87
C ARG A 374 6.13 -7.22 -11.28
N ALA A 375 6.37 -8.41 -11.82
CA ALA A 375 5.69 -9.62 -11.39
C ALA A 375 6.01 -9.97 -9.93
N VAL A 376 7.22 -9.65 -9.46
CA VAL A 376 7.61 -9.80 -8.06
C VAL A 376 6.68 -9.03 -7.10
N LEU A 377 6.11 -7.90 -7.54
CA LEU A 377 5.18 -7.10 -6.74
C LEU A 377 3.84 -7.82 -6.53
N MET A 378 3.52 -8.82 -7.36
CA MET A 378 2.30 -9.64 -7.28
C MET A 378 2.61 -11.14 -7.14
N ALA A 379 3.84 -11.51 -6.80
CA ALA A 379 4.31 -12.90 -6.72
C ALA A 379 3.38 -13.79 -5.88
N GLY A 380 2.88 -13.30 -4.74
CA GLY A 380 1.95 -14.07 -3.91
C GLY A 380 0.65 -14.48 -4.61
N THR A 381 0.14 -13.66 -5.54
CA THR A 381 -1.04 -13.99 -6.35
C THR A 381 -0.67 -14.99 -7.44
N TYR A 382 0.42 -14.75 -8.18
CA TYR A 382 0.86 -15.65 -9.25
C TYR A 382 1.28 -17.03 -8.74
N LEU A 383 2.03 -17.10 -7.65
CA LEU A 383 2.49 -18.38 -7.08
C LEU A 383 1.33 -19.23 -6.52
N ARG A 384 0.25 -18.60 -6.05
CA ARG A 384 -0.98 -19.34 -5.71
C ARG A 384 -1.68 -19.90 -6.93
N ARG A 385 -1.78 -19.11 -8.02
CA ARG A 385 -2.36 -19.55 -9.29
C ARG A 385 -1.56 -20.69 -9.92
N PHE A 386 -0.24 -20.55 -9.98
CA PHE A 386 0.68 -21.53 -10.55
C PHE A 386 1.25 -22.51 -9.51
N ALA A 387 0.54 -22.77 -8.41
CA ALA A 387 1.06 -23.62 -7.33
C ALA A 387 1.53 -25.00 -7.82
N LYS A 388 0.81 -25.62 -8.77
CA LYS A 388 1.17 -26.91 -9.38
C LYS A 388 2.35 -26.84 -10.36
N ARG A 389 2.63 -25.66 -10.92
CA ARG A 389 3.68 -25.39 -11.93
C ARG A 389 4.85 -24.59 -11.36
N ARG A 390 4.88 -24.38 -10.04
CA ARG A 390 5.81 -23.47 -9.37
C ARG A 390 7.29 -23.84 -9.59
N ASN A 391 7.57 -25.14 -9.62
CA ASN A 391 8.92 -25.70 -9.75
C ASN A 391 9.22 -26.17 -11.19
N GLU A 392 8.35 -25.85 -12.15
CA GLU A 392 8.55 -26.17 -13.55
C GLU A 392 9.64 -25.27 -14.14
N ILE A 393 10.52 -25.83 -14.97
CA ILE A 393 11.49 -25.06 -15.76
C ILE A 393 10.86 -24.89 -17.15
N LEU A 394 10.59 -23.65 -17.54
CA LEU A 394 10.07 -23.33 -18.86
C LEU A 394 11.21 -23.43 -19.89
N ALA A 395 10.92 -23.99 -21.07
CA ALA A 395 11.91 -24.08 -22.13
C ALA A 395 12.38 -22.68 -22.56
N SER A 396 13.60 -22.59 -23.10
CA SER A 396 14.13 -21.30 -23.56
C SER A 396 13.23 -20.71 -24.67
N GLY A 397 12.72 -19.50 -24.45
CA GLY A 397 11.78 -18.83 -25.35
C GLY A 397 10.31 -19.20 -25.15
N GLU A 398 9.99 -20.16 -24.29
CA GLU A 398 8.60 -20.48 -23.94
C GLU A 398 7.97 -19.32 -23.15
N VAL A 399 6.78 -18.88 -23.56
CA VAL A 399 6.08 -17.75 -22.93
C VAL A 399 4.95 -18.25 -22.05
N LEU A 400 5.02 -17.95 -20.75
CA LEU A 400 3.93 -18.21 -19.81
C LEU A 400 3.17 -16.92 -19.51
N LYS A 401 1.89 -16.89 -19.87
CA LYS A 401 0.96 -15.82 -19.49
C LYS A 401 0.57 -15.97 -18.02
N LEU A 402 0.71 -14.89 -17.24
CA LEU A 402 0.48 -14.93 -15.79
C LEU A 402 -1.00 -14.73 -15.38
N VAL A 403 -1.82 -14.18 -16.28
CA VAL A 403 -3.24 -13.87 -16.04
C VAL A 403 -4.02 -14.10 -17.34
N GLU A 404 -5.20 -14.71 -17.26
CA GLU A 404 -6.07 -14.92 -18.43
C GLU A 404 -7.21 -13.90 -18.53
N THR A 405 -7.53 -13.23 -17.43
CA THR A 405 -8.63 -12.25 -17.34
C THR A 405 -8.14 -10.83 -17.13
N GLY A 406 -8.89 -9.86 -17.64
CA GLY A 406 -8.59 -8.43 -17.53
C GLY A 406 -8.88 -7.84 -16.14
N ASN A 407 -8.24 -8.38 -15.10
CA ASN A 407 -8.48 -8.01 -13.71
C ASN A 407 -7.20 -7.54 -13.00
N HIS A 408 -7.16 -6.26 -12.63
CA HIS A 408 -6.00 -5.66 -11.97
C HIS A 408 -5.62 -6.32 -10.64
N ALA A 409 -6.61 -6.70 -9.83
CA ALA A 409 -6.36 -7.38 -8.55
C ALA A 409 -5.68 -8.75 -8.72
N GLN A 410 -5.83 -9.35 -9.91
CA GLN A 410 -5.25 -10.64 -10.29
C GLN A 410 -3.92 -10.51 -11.04
N GLY A 411 -3.48 -9.29 -11.34
CA GLY A 411 -2.19 -9.00 -11.96
C GLY A 411 -2.23 -8.46 -13.38
N CYS A 412 -3.42 -8.30 -13.97
CA CYS A 412 -3.53 -7.65 -15.27
C CYS A 412 -3.03 -6.20 -15.17
N ILE A 413 -2.28 -5.77 -16.18
CA ILE A 413 -1.75 -4.41 -16.25
C ILE A 413 -2.77 -3.57 -17.00
N PHE A 414 -3.18 -2.46 -16.38
CA PHE A 414 -4.08 -1.51 -17.02
C PHE A 414 -3.29 -0.35 -17.59
N ARG A 415 -3.59 0.01 -18.84
CA ARG A 415 -2.93 1.08 -19.58
C ARG A 415 -3.98 2.04 -20.13
N ASP A 416 -3.64 3.33 -20.20
CA ASP A 416 -4.48 4.30 -20.88
C ASP A 416 -4.57 3.97 -22.38
N GLY A 417 -5.79 3.68 -22.82
CA GLY A 417 -6.13 3.27 -24.17
C GLY A 417 -6.82 4.35 -24.98
N MET A 418 -6.77 5.63 -24.58
CA MET A 418 -7.54 6.69 -25.24
C MET A 418 -7.16 6.89 -26.71
N HIS A 419 -6.00 6.41 -27.15
CA HIS A 419 -5.58 6.39 -28.56
C HIS A 419 -6.44 5.45 -29.43
N LEU A 420 -7.20 4.52 -28.83
CA LEU A 420 -8.17 3.67 -29.53
C LEU A 420 -9.50 4.39 -29.78
N ARG A 421 -9.72 5.55 -29.17
CA ARG A 421 -10.97 6.31 -29.34
C ARG A 421 -11.00 6.95 -30.72
N THR A 422 -12.07 6.64 -31.46
CA THR A 422 -12.44 7.30 -32.70
C THR A 422 -13.91 7.73 -32.63
N ASN A 423 -14.34 8.54 -33.60
CA ASN A 423 -15.75 8.90 -33.71
C ASN A 423 -16.61 7.69 -34.09
N GLU A 424 -16.05 6.75 -34.86
CA GLU A 424 -16.70 5.51 -35.30
C GLU A 424 -16.99 4.60 -34.10
N LEU A 425 -15.98 4.33 -33.27
CA LEU A 425 -16.15 3.54 -32.06
C LEU A 425 -17.15 4.20 -31.11
N GLU A 426 -17.06 5.51 -30.88
CA GLU A 426 -18.00 6.24 -30.01
C GLU A 426 -19.45 6.13 -30.53
N ARG A 427 -19.67 6.28 -31.84
CA ARG A 427 -21.00 6.09 -32.47
C ARG A 427 -21.54 4.68 -32.29
N VAL A 428 -20.70 3.65 -32.44
CA VAL A 428 -21.13 2.25 -32.28
C VAL A 428 -21.48 1.95 -30.83
N ILE A 429 -20.64 2.37 -29.88
CA ILE A 429 -20.91 2.18 -28.45
C ILE A 429 -22.18 2.95 -28.03
N ASP A 430 -22.34 4.22 -28.43
CA ASP A 430 -23.58 4.98 -28.17
C ASP A 430 -24.81 4.28 -28.73
N ARG A 431 -24.74 3.77 -29.96
CA ARG A 431 -25.85 3.01 -30.58
C ARG A 431 -26.20 1.75 -29.78
N ILE A 432 -25.22 1.00 -29.27
CA ILE A 432 -25.45 -0.17 -28.42
C ILE A 432 -26.08 0.28 -27.09
N SER A 433 -25.48 1.27 -26.42
CA SER A 433 -25.93 1.78 -25.14
C SER A 433 -27.35 2.38 -25.17
N ARG A 434 -27.75 3.03 -26.27
CA ARG A 434 -29.08 3.62 -26.43
C ARG A 434 -30.21 2.60 -26.55
N LYS A 435 -29.91 1.38 -26.99
CA LYS A 435 -30.88 0.29 -27.09
C LYS A 435 -31.16 -0.36 -25.73
N LEU A 436 -30.28 -0.17 -24.74
CA LEU A 436 -30.46 -0.69 -23.39
C LEU A 436 -31.39 0.25 -22.59
N PRO A 437 -32.62 -0.19 -22.23
CA PRO A 437 -33.52 0.60 -21.40
C PRO A 437 -32.85 1.08 -20.11
N GLY A 438 -32.89 2.39 -19.88
CA GLY A 438 -32.42 2.97 -18.61
C GLY A 438 -30.91 2.83 -18.35
N PHE A 439 -30.08 2.57 -19.38
CA PHE A 439 -28.62 2.61 -19.26
C PHE A 439 -28.05 3.96 -19.71
N PHE A 440 -27.21 4.55 -18.85
CA PHE A 440 -26.65 5.88 -19.07
C PHE A 440 -25.16 5.97 -18.76
N ILE A 441 -24.60 5.16 -17.87
CA ILE A 441 -23.19 5.23 -17.50
C ILE A 441 -22.66 3.87 -17.05
N GLY A 442 -21.51 3.47 -17.57
CA GLY A 442 -20.90 2.19 -17.21
C GLY A 442 -19.67 1.85 -18.02
N ARG A 443 -19.14 0.65 -17.80
CA ARG A 443 -17.96 0.14 -18.49
C ARG A 443 -18.26 -1.15 -19.23
N TYR A 444 -18.03 -1.13 -20.54
CA TYR A 444 -18.00 -2.32 -21.39
C TYR A 444 -16.62 -2.96 -21.32
N ASP A 445 -16.54 -4.23 -20.93
CA ASP A 445 -15.33 -5.03 -21.04
C ASP A 445 -15.43 -5.91 -22.30
N MET A 446 -14.50 -5.69 -23.22
CA MET A 446 -14.59 -6.14 -24.60
C MET A 446 -13.29 -6.81 -25.03
N ARG A 447 -13.40 -7.86 -25.85
CA ARG A 447 -12.26 -8.54 -26.47
C ARG A 447 -12.29 -8.38 -27.98
N TYR A 448 -11.12 -8.21 -28.57
CA TYR A 448 -10.95 -7.98 -30.01
C TYR A 448 -9.60 -8.51 -30.50
N GLU A 449 -9.50 -8.71 -31.81
CA GLU A 449 -8.28 -9.23 -32.46
C GLU A 449 -7.46 -8.13 -33.13
N ASN A 450 -8.12 -7.21 -33.84
CA ASN A 450 -7.45 -6.17 -34.61
C ASN A 450 -7.82 -4.77 -34.09
N GLU A 451 -6.83 -3.95 -33.79
CA GLU A 451 -7.02 -2.59 -33.26
C GLU A 451 -7.74 -1.66 -34.25
N GLU A 452 -7.49 -1.78 -35.56
CA GLU A 452 -8.12 -0.93 -36.57
C GLU A 452 -9.60 -1.26 -36.77
N ASP A 453 -9.96 -2.54 -36.72
CA ASP A 453 -11.37 -2.94 -36.70
C ASP A 453 -12.06 -2.48 -35.41
N PHE A 454 -11.39 -2.60 -34.27
CA PHE A 454 -11.92 -2.13 -32.99
C PHE A 454 -12.16 -0.61 -33.02
N LYS A 455 -11.19 0.17 -33.52
CA LYS A 455 -11.34 1.62 -33.76
C LYS A 455 -12.50 1.93 -34.70
N GLN A 456 -12.84 1.07 -35.65
CA GLN A 456 -14.00 1.27 -36.53
C GLN A 456 -15.32 0.76 -35.91
N GLY A 457 -15.29 0.24 -34.68
CA GLY A 457 -16.45 -0.32 -34.01
C GLY A 457 -16.89 -1.66 -34.60
N ARG A 458 -15.95 -2.46 -35.12
CA ARG A 458 -16.18 -3.79 -35.73
C ARG A 458 -15.42 -4.88 -34.98
N ASN A 459 -15.80 -6.14 -35.21
CA ASN A 459 -15.05 -7.35 -34.83
C ASN A 459 -14.59 -7.39 -33.36
N PHE A 460 -15.46 -6.99 -32.44
CA PHE A 460 -15.27 -7.14 -31.01
C PHE A 460 -16.41 -7.93 -30.37
N GLN A 461 -16.16 -8.47 -29.19
CA GLN A 461 -17.15 -9.14 -28.36
C GLN A 461 -17.16 -8.55 -26.95
N ILE A 462 -18.33 -8.12 -26.50
CA ILE A 462 -18.64 -7.67 -25.15
C ILE A 462 -18.75 -8.92 -24.26
N VAL A 463 -17.89 -8.97 -23.24
CA VAL A 463 -17.82 -10.09 -22.28
C VAL A 463 -18.53 -9.74 -20.97
N GLU A 464 -18.54 -8.45 -20.62
CA GLU A 464 -19.17 -7.92 -19.42
C GLU A 464 -19.57 -6.44 -19.63
N LEU A 465 -20.67 -6.03 -19.01
CA LEU A 465 -21.09 -4.64 -18.90
C LEU A 465 -21.34 -4.34 -17.42
N ASN A 466 -20.61 -3.37 -16.89
CA ASN A 466 -20.70 -2.96 -15.50
C ASN A 466 -21.42 -1.60 -15.41
N GLY A 467 -22.27 -1.41 -14.40
CA GLY A 467 -23.01 -0.16 -14.24
C GLY A 467 -22.25 0.96 -13.52
N ALA A 468 -22.98 1.76 -12.74
CA ALA A 468 -22.51 3.06 -12.23
C ALA A 468 -21.38 2.99 -11.20
N SER A 469 -21.15 1.83 -10.57
CA SER A 469 -20.05 1.62 -9.63
C SER A 469 -18.72 1.21 -10.30
N SER A 470 -18.75 0.94 -11.62
CA SER A 470 -17.54 0.63 -12.36
C SER A 470 -16.55 1.80 -12.33
N GLU A 471 -15.26 1.49 -12.35
CA GLU A 471 -14.20 2.49 -12.34
C GLU A 471 -13.57 2.65 -13.74
N ALA A 472 -13.20 3.87 -14.08
CA ALA A 472 -12.32 4.18 -15.21
C ALA A 472 -10.93 3.64 -14.88
N THR A 473 -10.73 2.36 -15.17
CA THR A 473 -9.58 1.57 -14.75
C THR A 473 -8.24 1.99 -15.36
N CYS A 474 -8.25 2.86 -16.38
CA CYS A 474 -7.05 3.46 -16.96
C CYS A 474 -6.26 4.30 -15.95
N ILE A 475 -6.86 4.68 -14.82
CA ILE A 475 -6.14 5.36 -13.75
C ILE A 475 -4.90 4.58 -13.32
N TYR A 476 -4.97 3.24 -13.24
CA TYR A 476 -3.88 2.38 -12.76
C TYR A 476 -2.71 2.26 -13.76
N ASP A 477 -2.72 2.99 -14.87
CA ASP A 477 -1.53 3.11 -15.71
C ASP A 477 -0.36 3.67 -14.90
N ALA A 478 0.73 2.91 -14.82
CA ALA A 478 1.93 3.29 -14.07
C ALA A 478 2.57 4.61 -14.55
N ARG A 479 2.22 5.07 -15.76
CA ARG A 479 2.64 6.37 -16.31
C ARG A 479 1.86 7.55 -15.71
N ASN A 480 0.71 7.30 -15.09
CA ASN A 480 -0.11 8.35 -14.48
C ASN A 480 0.46 8.79 -13.13
N SER A 481 0.36 10.10 -12.88
CA SER A 481 0.55 10.63 -11.53
C SER A 481 -0.67 10.33 -10.65
N LEU A 482 -0.45 10.24 -9.34
CA LEU A 482 -1.53 10.08 -8.35
C LEU A 482 -2.59 11.18 -8.48
N PHE A 483 -2.18 12.41 -8.79
CA PHE A 483 -3.09 13.53 -9.01
C PHE A 483 -3.96 13.34 -10.26
N SER A 484 -3.39 12.82 -11.35
CA SER A 484 -4.14 12.48 -12.57
C SER A 484 -5.22 11.44 -12.28
N ALA A 485 -4.87 10.39 -11.53
CA ALA A 485 -5.81 9.35 -11.11
C ALA A 485 -6.99 9.93 -10.32
N TYR A 486 -6.72 10.76 -9.30
CA TYR A 486 -7.79 11.41 -8.54
C TYR A 486 -8.65 12.36 -9.38
N ARG A 487 -8.04 13.14 -10.28
CA ARG A 487 -8.78 14.01 -11.19
C ARG A 487 -9.76 13.21 -12.05
N THR A 488 -9.36 12.07 -12.58
CA THR A 488 -10.23 11.19 -13.37
C THR A 488 -11.37 10.62 -12.52
N LEU A 489 -11.07 10.12 -11.31
CA LEU A 489 -12.10 9.60 -10.40
C LEU A 489 -13.10 10.66 -9.94
N PHE A 490 -12.64 11.88 -9.64
CA PHE A 490 -13.52 12.97 -9.26
C PHE A 490 -14.43 13.40 -10.41
N ARG A 491 -13.91 13.39 -11.66
CA ARG A 491 -14.74 13.63 -12.85
C ARG A 491 -15.78 12.53 -13.03
N GLN A 492 -15.37 11.26 -12.90
CA GLN A 492 -16.27 10.12 -13.03
C GLN A 492 -17.41 10.20 -11.99
N TRP A 493 -17.09 10.37 -10.71
CA TRP A 493 -18.11 10.46 -9.66
C TRP A 493 -19.04 11.66 -9.86
N LYS A 494 -18.50 12.80 -10.32
CA LYS A 494 -19.34 13.95 -10.68
C LYS A 494 -20.35 13.60 -11.79
N LEU A 495 -19.94 12.85 -12.81
CA LEU A 495 -20.84 12.37 -13.88
C LEU A 495 -21.92 11.44 -13.31
N VAL A 496 -21.52 10.43 -12.52
CA VAL A 496 -22.46 9.47 -11.92
C VAL A 496 -23.53 10.18 -11.08
N PHE A 497 -23.12 11.10 -10.20
CA PHE A 497 -24.07 11.88 -9.38
C PHE A 497 -24.96 12.79 -10.23
N ALA A 498 -24.41 13.45 -11.25
CA ALA A 498 -25.18 14.34 -12.09
C ALA A 498 -26.23 13.59 -12.94
N ILE A 499 -25.87 12.42 -13.50
CA ILE A 499 -26.78 11.53 -14.23
C ILE A 499 -27.85 10.99 -13.28
N GLY A 500 -27.45 10.45 -12.12
CA GLY A 500 -28.40 9.95 -11.11
C GLY A 500 -29.37 11.02 -10.62
N ALA A 501 -28.91 12.27 -10.47
CA ALA A 501 -29.77 13.39 -10.10
C ALA A 501 -30.76 13.78 -11.20
N ARG A 502 -30.36 13.76 -12.48
CA ARG A 502 -31.28 13.98 -13.61
C ARG A 502 -32.34 12.87 -13.69
N ASN A 503 -31.94 11.61 -13.56
CA ASN A 503 -32.89 10.50 -13.54
C ASN A 503 -33.84 10.56 -12.33
N ARG A 504 -33.34 10.98 -11.16
CA ARG A 504 -34.21 11.25 -10.00
C ARG A 504 -35.21 12.36 -10.27
N ALA A 505 -34.81 13.43 -10.95
CA ALA A 505 -35.73 14.48 -11.36
C ALA A 505 -36.78 13.99 -12.38
N ASN A 506 -36.43 12.99 -13.20
CA ASN A 506 -37.33 12.31 -14.13
C ASN A 506 -38.21 11.22 -13.47
N GLY A 507 -38.23 11.12 -12.14
CA GLY A 507 -39.10 10.20 -11.39
C GLY A 507 -38.47 8.87 -10.98
N HIS A 508 -37.20 8.61 -11.29
CA HIS A 508 -36.52 7.38 -10.87
C HIS A 508 -35.96 7.50 -9.45
N ALA A 509 -36.57 6.79 -8.49
CA ALA A 509 -36.12 6.83 -7.10
C ALA A 509 -34.76 6.13 -6.91
N PRO A 510 -33.81 6.74 -6.17
CA PRO A 510 -32.61 6.05 -5.71
C PRO A 510 -32.95 4.87 -4.79
N SER A 511 -32.08 3.85 -4.79
CA SER A 511 -32.18 2.71 -3.88
C SER A 511 -32.06 3.16 -2.41
N SER A 512 -32.74 2.44 -1.52
CA SER A 512 -32.60 2.67 -0.08
C SER A 512 -31.25 2.18 0.44
N LEU A 513 -30.71 2.84 1.46
CA LEU A 513 -29.46 2.43 2.10
C LEU A 513 -29.55 1.03 2.72
N THR A 514 -30.73 0.67 3.23
CA THR A 514 -31.00 -0.66 3.79
C THR A 514 -30.95 -1.75 2.72
N ALA A 515 -31.50 -1.50 1.52
CA ALA A 515 -31.40 -2.43 0.41
C ALA A 515 -29.95 -2.61 -0.06
N LEU A 516 -29.19 -1.51 -0.17
CA LEU A 516 -27.77 -1.57 -0.53
C LEU A 516 -26.95 -2.37 0.48
N TRP A 517 -27.16 -2.11 1.78
CA TRP A 517 -26.47 -2.85 2.85
C TRP A 517 -26.81 -4.34 2.83
N ARG A 518 -28.08 -4.68 2.64
CA ARG A 518 -28.54 -6.07 2.53
C ARG A 518 -27.88 -6.79 1.35
N ASN A 519 -27.89 -6.17 0.18
CA ASN A 519 -27.27 -6.73 -1.03
C ASN A 519 -25.76 -6.89 -0.87
N TRP A 520 -25.08 -5.90 -0.26
CA TRP A 520 -23.65 -5.99 0.03
C TRP A 520 -23.30 -7.12 0.99
N ARG A 521 -24.10 -7.30 2.06
CA ARG A 521 -23.89 -8.38 3.03
C ARG A 521 -24.11 -9.75 2.41
N GLN A 522 -25.15 -9.91 1.59
CA GLN A 522 -25.41 -11.15 0.85
C GLN A 522 -24.27 -11.47 -0.13
N TYR A 523 -23.83 -10.49 -0.90
CA TYR A 523 -22.68 -10.64 -1.79
C TYR A 523 -21.41 -11.01 -1.02
N SER A 524 -21.09 -10.30 0.07
CA SER A 524 -19.86 -10.53 0.84
C SER A 524 -19.80 -11.94 1.42
N ALA A 525 -20.95 -12.49 1.85
CA ALA A 525 -21.04 -13.87 2.31
C ALA A 525 -20.81 -14.87 1.17
N ALA A 526 -21.39 -14.64 -0.01
CA ALA A 526 -21.21 -15.51 -1.17
C ALA A 526 -19.78 -15.47 -1.73
N ALA A 527 -19.19 -14.27 -1.78
CA ALA A 527 -17.86 -14.01 -2.33
C ALA A 527 -16.73 -14.75 -1.60
N LEU A 528 -16.91 -15.05 -0.30
CA LEU A 528 -15.97 -15.84 0.50
C LEU A 528 -15.90 -17.31 0.06
N ALA A 529 -16.96 -17.82 -0.57
CA ALA A 529 -17.05 -19.21 -1.03
C ALA A 529 -16.57 -19.39 -2.48
N TYR A 530 -16.19 -18.32 -3.17
CA TYR A 530 -15.78 -18.41 -4.57
C TYR A 530 -14.33 -18.88 -4.72
N PRO A 531 -14.03 -19.67 -5.76
CA PRO A 531 -12.67 -20.13 -6.04
C PRO A 531 -11.77 -18.97 -6.44
N LEU A 532 -10.46 -19.19 -6.31
CA LEU A 532 -9.45 -18.28 -6.85
C LEU A 532 -9.69 -18.07 -8.35
N ALA A 533 -9.73 -16.80 -8.74
CA ALA A 533 -9.95 -16.38 -10.12
C ALA A 533 -8.68 -16.54 -10.99
N ASP A 534 -8.88 -16.88 -12.26
CA ASP A 534 -7.82 -17.05 -13.27
C ASP A 534 -7.27 -15.74 -13.84
#